data_AF-X0WR47-F1
#
_entry.id   AF-X0WR47-F1
#
_cell.length_a   1.000
_cell.length_b   1.000
_cell.length_c   1.000
_cell.angle_alpha   90.00
_cell.angle_beta   90.00
_cell.angle_gamma   90.00
#
_symmetry.space_group_name_H-M   'P 1'
#
loop_
_entity.id
_entity.type
_entity.pdbx_description
1 polymer ?
#
loop_
_entity_poly.entity_id
_entity_poly.type
_entity_poly.pdbx_seq_one_letter_code
_entity_poly.pdbx_strand_id
1 'polypeptide(L)'
;YIWAIINNTDPTTPNLDDLGGTPFGGSGTTATPPPPGGGGGGGMPVGVTFLTGLLNPEGKFIQDFVAKSRFGRAFVTIKAGTIGKTWNGVILSWISIKPVEGPMTPPEGGFIVGTPYDFKPDLANFSQNVTITFIFNPADIPEGFTENNLTLAFYDTITGTWILLENIVIDSANHMVSGQCNHFTAFAVLAMPEPEPEPEPEPEPEPEPEPEPEPEPELVEIPPAVMMVSSVSASPVEVLTGDEVVIAGIVRNTGGQGGILN
;
A
#
# COMPACT_ATOMS: atom_id res chain seq x y z
N TYR A 1 -1.80 32.08 26.28
CA TYR A 1 -2.88 33.07 26.24
C TYR A 1 -4.19 32.33 26.41
N ILE A 2 -4.85 32.48 27.56
CA ILE A 2 -6.12 31.81 27.87
C ILE A 2 -7.15 32.91 27.99
N TRP A 3 -8.22 32.86 27.20
CA TRP A 3 -9.36 33.76 27.31
C TRP A 3 -10.53 32.99 27.91
N ALA A 4 -11.30 33.65 28.78
CA ALA A 4 -12.56 33.15 29.33
C ALA A 4 -13.66 34.17 29.01
N ILE A 5 -14.86 33.69 28.69
CA ILE A 5 -16.05 34.54 28.49
C ILE A 5 -16.78 34.68 29.82
N ILE A 6 -16.96 35.91 30.29
CA ILE A 6 -17.71 36.24 31.51
C ILE A 6 -19.18 36.36 31.14
N ASN A 7 -20.03 35.47 31.65
CA ASN A 7 -21.48 35.49 31.45
C ASN A 7 -22.21 36.08 32.67
N ASN A 8 -21.89 37.31 33.08
CA ASN A 8 -22.80 38.11 33.92
C ASN A 8 -22.46 39.61 33.88
N THR A 9 -23.47 40.47 33.75
CA THR A 9 -23.37 41.93 33.60
C THR A 9 -23.74 42.68 34.88
N ASP A 10 -23.15 42.30 36.02
CA ASP A 10 -23.31 43.01 37.29
C ASP A 10 -21.99 43.75 37.63
N PRO A 11 -21.96 45.06 37.96
CA PRO A 11 -20.73 45.85 37.97
C PRO A 11 -20.01 45.75 39.32
N THR A 12 -19.64 44.53 39.72
CA THR A 12 -18.71 44.31 40.82
C THR A 12 -17.48 43.56 40.30
N THR A 13 -16.30 44.01 40.70
CA THR A 13 -15.00 43.46 40.27
C THR A 13 -14.95 41.95 40.53
N PRO A 14 -14.68 41.10 39.52
CA PRO A 14 -14.63 39.66 39.71
C PRO A 14 -13.50 39.28 40.69
N ASN A 15 -13.81 38.40 41.64
CA ASN A 15 -12.87 37.89 42.64
C ASN A 15 -12.55 36.41 42.34
N LEU A 16 -11.44 35.91 42.88
CA LEU A 16 -10.96 34.53 42.79
C LEU A 16 -12.02 33.49 43.23
N ASP A 17 -12.99 33.90 44.05
CA ASP A 17 -14.10 33.06 44.52
C ASP A 17 -15.17 32.79 43.44
N ASP A 18 -15.17 33.53 42.32
CA ASP A 18 -16.07 33.30 41.16
C ASP A 18 -15.58 32.16 40.23
N LEU A 19 -14.41 31.58 40.52
CA LEU A 19 -13.82 30.47 39.75
C LEU A 19 -14.23 29.12 40.35
N GLY A 20 -15.27 28.51 39.78
CA GLY A 20 -15.64 27.13 40.09
C GLY A 20 -14.76 26.10 39.37
N GLY A 21 -13.99 25.31 40.13
CA GLY A 21 -13.22 24.15 39.66
C GLY A 21 -12.46 23.50 40.81
N THR A 22 -12.44 22.17 40.90
CA THR A 22 -11.88 21.43 42.04
C THR A 22 -10.37 21.65 42.22
N PRO A 23 -9.85 21.79 43.45
CA PRO A 23 -8.45 22.09 43.71
C PRO A 23 -7.53 20.88 43.48
N PHE A 24 -6.31 21.16 43.01
CA PHE A 24 -5.20 20.22 42.90
C PHE A 24 -4.83 19.65 44.27
N GLY A 25 -4.88 18.32 44.40
CA GLY A 25 -4.29 17.57 45.51
C GLY A 25 -2.94 16.99 45.11
N GLY A 26 -1.91 17.25 45.92
CA GLY A 26 -0.56 16.75 45.73
C GLY A 26 -0.28 15.40 46.39
N SER A 27 0.72 14.72 45.81
CA SER A 27 1.70 13.76 46.36
C SER A 27 1.25 12.42 46.97
N GLY A 28 1.75 11.33 46.38
CA GLY A 28 2.25 10.18 47.13
C GLY A 28 1.73 8.79 46.72
N THR A 29 2.64 8.01 46.12
CA THR A 29 2.68 6.53 46.02
C THR A 29 2.07 5.85 44.79
N THR A 30 2.77 4.78 44.38
CA THR A 30 2.80 4.10 43.09
C THR A 30 1.67 3.07 42.91
N ALA A 31 0.85 3.21 41.87
CA ALA A 31 0.27 2.12 41.06
C ALA A 31 -0.81 2.66 40.11
N THR A 32 -0.70 2.27 38.82
CA THR A 32 -1.70 2.37 37.72
C THR A 32 -2.23 3.76 37.32
N PRO A 33 -2.17 4.17 36.03
CA PRO A 33 -2.75 5.43 35.61
C PRO A 33 -4.29 5.39 35.69
N PRO A 34 -4.94 6.39 36.31
CA PRO A 34 -6.40 6.49 36.29
C PRO A 34 -6.90 6.96 34.90
N PRO A 35 -8.15 6.65 34.53
CA PRO A 35 -8.74 7.17 33.30
C PRO A 35 -8.82 8.71 33.37
N PRO A 36 -8.59 9.44 32.25
CA PRO A 36 -8.69 10.90 32.26
C PRO A 36 -10.10 11.34 32.70
N GLY A 37 -10.14 12.10 33.78
CA GLY A 37 -11.35 12.59 34.43
C GLY A 37 -12.20 13.48 33.51
N GLY A 38 -13.52 13.29 33.60
CA GLY A 38 -14.53 14.08 32.93
C GLY A 38 -14.62 15.51 33.46
N GLY A 39 -14.67 16.46 32.53
CA GLY A 39 -15.02 17.86 32.73
C GLY A 39 -16.28 18.20 31.93
N GLY A 40 -17.11 19.08 32.50
CA GLY A 40 -18.51 19.31 32.13
C GLY A 40 -18.80 19.80 30.70
N GLY A 41 -19.85 19.23 30.12
CA GLY A 41 -21.13 19.96 30.06
C GLY A 41 -21.32 21.01 28.96
N GLY A 42 -20.66 20.90 27.82
CA GLY A 42 -21.14 21.47 26.55
C GLY A 42 -21.52 20.30 25.64
N GLY A 43 -22.76 20.22 25.18
CA GLY A 43 -23.23 19.09 24.35
C GLY A 43 -22.37 18.93 23.11
N MET A 44 -21.38 18.02 23.16
CA MET A 44 -20.51 17.77 22.02
C MET A 44 -21.33 17.20 20.88
N PRO A 45 -21.10 17.63 19.62
CA PRO A 45 -21.75 17.02 18.48
C PRO A 45 -21.43 15.52 18.49
N VAL A 46 -22.50 14.73 18.55
CA VAL A 46 -22.40 13.30 18.78
C VAL A 46 -21.66 12.62 17.62
N GLY A 47 -20.70 11.76 17.95
CA GLY A 47 -19.85 11.07 16.96
C GLY A 47 -18.71 11.92 16.39
N VAL A 48 -18.41 13.08 16.98
CA VAL A 48 -17.27 13.93 16.61
C VAL A 48 -16.23 13.91 17.72
N THR A 49 -14.96 13.75 17.37
CA THR A 49 -13.82 13.82 18.28
C THR A 49 -12.86 14.91 17.82
N PHE A 50 -12.58 15.88 18.69
CA PHE A 50 -11.55 16.90 18.44
C PHE A 50 -10.16 16.36 18.74
N LEU A 51 -9.19 16.73 17.91
CA LEU A 51 -7.82 16.22 18.02
C LEU A 51 -6.86 17.20 18.72
N THR A 52 -7.39 18.22 19.39
CA THR A 52 -6.60 19.22 20.11
C THR A 52 -5.70 18.55 21.15
N GLY A 53 -4.39 18.79 21.05
CA GLY A 53 -3.38 18.20 21.94
C GLY A 53 -2.95 16.77 21.59
N LEU A 54 -3.54 16.14 20.57
CA LEU A 54 -3.17 14.79 20.11
C LEU A 54 -2.14 14.80 18.98
N LEU A 55 -1.97 15.95 18.31
CA LEU A 55 -1.00 16.11 17.23
C LEU A 55 0.03 17.17 17.60
N ASN A 56 1.25 16.98 17.12
CA ASN A 56 2.30 17.98 17.16
C ASN A 56 2.11 19.05 16.04
N PRO A 57 2.95 20.11 15.99
CA PRO A 57 2.82 21.17 14.97
C PRO A 57 2.96 20.70 13.51
N GLU A 58 3.53 19.52 13.24
CA GLU A 58 3.62 18.93 11.91
C GLU A 58 2.40 18.08 11.51
N GLY A 59 1.46 17.87 12.43
CA GLY A 59 0.29 17.02 12.25
C GLY A 59 0.55 15.53 12.49
N LYS A 60 1.57 15.21 13.28
CA LYS A 60 1.90 13.84 13.70
C LYS A 60 1.22 13.50 15.01
N PHE A 61 0.51 12.39 15.07
CA PHE A 61 -0.09 11.86 16.30
C PHE A 61 1.01 11.52 17.31
N ILE A 62 0.93 12.05 18.54
CA ILE A 62 1.97 11.86 19.57
C ILE A 62 1.79 10.57 20.40
N GLN A 63 0.63 9.94 20.30
CA GLN A 63 0.28 8.70 20.98
C GLN A 63 -0.74 7.91 20.14
N ASP A 64 -0.92 6.63 20.47
CA ASP A 64 -2.02 5.83 19.92
C ASP A 64 -3.36 6.47 20.27
N PHE A 65 -4.28 6.46 19.31
CA PHE A 65 -5.56 7.14 19.42
C PHE A 65 -6.67 6.33 18.76
N VAL A 66 -7.85 6.36 19.37
CA VAL A 66 -9.06 5.70 18.85
C VAL A 66 -10.20 6.69 18.80
N ALA A 67 -10.71 7.00 17.61
CA ALA A 67 -11.95 7.75 17.42
C ALA A 67 -13.10 6.78 17.17
N LYS A 68 -14.23 6.97 17.87
CA LYS A 68 -15.39 6.06 17.84
C LYS A 68 -16.65 6.78 17.37
N SER A 69 -17.54 6.05 16.71
CA SER A 69 -18.92 6.49 16.48
C SER A 69 -19.69 6.59 17.80
N ARG A 70 -20.88 7.22 17.77
CA ARG A 70 -21.73 7.45 18.97
C ARG A 70 -21.82 6.25 19.91
N PHE A 71 -22.03 5.07 19.35
CA PHE A 71 -22.25 3.83 20.10
C PHE A 71 -21.08 2.85 19.96
N GLY A 72 -19.94 3.30 19.42
CA GLY A 72 -18.75 2.46 19.24
C GLY A 72 -18.89 1.33 18.22
N ARG A 73 -19.96 1.29 17.41
CA ARG A 73 -20.17 0.28 16.36
C ARG A 73 -19.18 0.37 15.21
N ALA A 74 -18.61 1.55 15.00
CA ALA A 74 -17.54 1.78 14.04
C ALA A 74 -16.51 2.70 14.71
N PHE A 75 -15.22 2.42 14.47
CA PHE A 75 -14.14 3.23 15.01
C PHE A 75 -12.88 3.11 14.13
N VAL A 76 -11.99 4.09 14.28
CA VAL A 76 -10.66 4.07 13.66
C VAL A 76 -9.59 4.07 14.74
N THR A 77 -8.58 3.21 14.57
CA THR A 77 -7.37 3.21 15.38
C THR A 77 -6.22 3.83 14.59
N ILE A 78 -5.58 4.83 15.18
CA ILE A 78 -4.46 5.58 14.60
C ILE A 78 -3.26 5.40 15.53
N LYS A 79 -2.15 4.92 14.99
CA LYS A 79 -0.93 4.67 15.76
C LYS A 79 -0.13 5.95 15.98
N ALA A 80 0.59 5.99 17.10
CA ALA A 80 1.55 7.03 17.37
C ALA A 80 2.54 7.15 16.21
N GLY A 81 2.76 8.38 15.76
CA GLY A 81 3.69 8.69 14.69
C GLY A 81 3.10 8.76 13.28
N THR A 82 1.83 8.39 13.09
CA THR A 82 1.10 8.68 11.85
C THR A 82 0.94 10.19 11.69
N ILE A 83 1.12 10.73 10.48
CA ILE A 83 0.78 12.11 10.14
C ILE A 83 -0.61 12.13 9.54
N GLY A 84 -1.52 12.93 10.09
CA GLY A 84 -2.90 13.07 9.59
C GLY A 84 -3.16 14.47 9.07
N LYS A 85 -3.46 14.58 7.78
CA LYS A 85 -3.81 15.84 7.11
C LYS A 85 -5.09 15.68 6.29
N THR A 86 -5.77 16.78 5.99
CA THR A 86 -6.83 16.81 4.97
C THR A 86 -6.20 16.71 3.57
N TRP A 87 -7.02 16.46 2.54
CA TRP A 87 -6.56 16.38 1.15
C TRP A 87 -5.78 17.60 0.66
N ASN A 88 -6.07 18.80 1.19
CA ASN A 88 -5.37 20.05 0.87
C ASN A 88 -4.15 20.33 1.78
N GLY A 89 -3.71 19.35 2.58
CA GLY A 89 -2.48 19.44 3.38
C GLY A 89 -2.63 20.13 4.74
N VAL A 90 -3.84 20.48 5.17
CA VAL A 90 -4.10 21.07 6.49
C VAL A 90 -4.09 19.97 7.55
N ILE A 91 -3.54 20.27 8.73
CA ILE A 91 -3.51 19.31 9.84
C ILE A 91 -4.94 18.96 10.27
N LEU A 92 -5.21 17.66 10.51
CA LEU A 92 -6.50 17.22 11.03
C LEU A 92 -6.76 17.83 12.41
N SER A 93 -7.92 18.45 12.59
CA SER A 93 -8.35 19.06 13.85
C SER A 93 -9.50 18.30 14.51
N TRP A 94 -10.21 17.45 13.76
CA TRP A 94 -11.31 16.62 14.24
C TRP A 94 -11.49 15.39 13.35
N ILE A 95 -12.17 14.37 13.90
CA ILE A 95 -12.66 13.19 13.18
C ILE A 95 -14.14 13.04 13.53
N SER A 96 -14.99 12.80 12.53
CA SER A 96 -16.40 12.44 12.76
C SER A 96 -16.68 11.07 12.18
N ILE A 97 -17.45 10.27 12.92
CA ILE A 97 -17.89 8.94 12.49
C ILE A 97 -19.39 8.85 12.75
N LYS A 98 -20.19 8.95 11.69
CA LYS A 98 -21.65 8.99 11.77
C LYS A 98 -22.27 7.97 10.82
N PRO A 99 -23.46 7.42 11.12
CA PRO A 99 -24.18 6.60 10.16
C PRO A 99 -24.36 7.34 8.84
N VAL A 100 -24.21 6.65 7.72
CA VAL A 100 -24.57 7.22 6.41
C VAL A 100 -26.07 7.45 6.37
N GLU A 101 -26.48 8.60 5.83
CA GLU A 101 -27.89 8.94 5.64
C GLU A 101 -28.41 8.38 4.31
N GLY A 102 -29.56 7.70 4.36
CA GLY A 102 -30.20 7.12 3.17
C GLY A 102 -29.70 5.71 2.83
N PRO A 103 -30.37 5.04 1.87
CA PRO A 103 -29.97 3.72 1.42
C PRO A 103 -28.70 3.80 0.58
N MET A 104 -27.78 2.85 0.79
CA MET A 104 -26.66 2.60 -0.12
C MET A 104 -26.87 1.26 -0.82
N THR A 105 -26.55 1.23 -2.12
CA THR A 105 -26.63 0.02 -2.92
C THR A 105 -25.36 -0.81 -2.72
N PRO A 106 -25.44 -2.09 -2.31
CA PRO A 106 -24.27 -2.97 -2.25
C PRO A 106 -23.74 -3.30 -3.65
N PRO A 107 -22.51 -3.81 -3.77
CA PRO A 107 -22.02 -4.45 -5.00
C PRO A 107 -22.92 -5.59 -5.47
N GLU A 108 -22.81 -5.94 -6.75
CA GLU A 108 -23.51 -7.09 -7.31
C GLU A 108 -23.21 -8.37 -6.54
N GLY A 109 -24.26 -9.15 -6.21
CA GLY A 109 -24.16 -10.38 -5.41
C GLY A 109 -23.89 -10.16 -3.92
N GLY A 110 -23.59 -8.94 -3.49
CA GLY A 110 -23.26 -8.61 -2.11
C GLY A 110 -24.41 -8.01 -1.30
N PHE A 111 -24.25 -7.99 0.02
CA PHE A 111 -25.17 -7.37 0.96
C PHE A 111 -24.43 -6.47 1.95
N ILE A 112 -25.03 -5.35 2.33
CA ILE A 112 -24.54 -4.54 3.45
C ILE A 112 -24.97 -5.20 4.76
N VAL A 113 -24.01 -5.49 5.64
CA VAL A 113 -24.25 -6.04 6.97
C VAL A 113 -24.23 -4.90 7.99
N GLY A 114 -25.37 -4.67 8.64
CA GLY A 114 -25.52 -3.62 9.63
C GLY A 114 -25.61 -2.22 9.01
N THR A 115 -24.99 -1.22 9.66
CA THR A 115 -25.10 0.19 9.27
C THR A 115 -23.76 0.70 8.75
N PRO A 116 -23.71 1.26 7.52
CA PRO A 116 -22.53 1.97 7.04
C PRO A 116 -22.26 3.26 7.82
N TYR A 117 -20.99 3.65 7.93
CA TYR A 117 -20.59 4.88 8.60
C TYR A 117 -19.73 5.77 7.70
N ASP A 118 -20.04 7.05 7.69
CA ASP A 118 -19.29 8.12 7.06
C ASP A 118 -18.20 8.64 8.02
N PHE A 119 -16.95 8.46 7.61
CA PHE A 119 -15.77 8.97 8.31
C PHE A 119 -15.37 10.30 7.66
N LYS A 120 -15.24 11.34 8.47
CA LYS A 120 -14.90 12.69 8.03
C LYS A 120 -13.66 13.21 8.76
N PRO A 121 -12.88 14.13 8.16
CA PRO A 121 -13.13 14.78 6.86
C PRO A 121 -12.84 13.86 5.66
N ASP A 122 -13.60 14.03 4.58
CA ASP A 122 -13.42 13.27 3.35
C ASP A 122 -12.02 13.45 2.79
N LEU A 123 -11.46 12.35 2.28
CA LEU A 123 -10.13 12.32 1.68
C LEU A 123 -9.05 12.83 2.64
N ALA A 124 -9.25 12.66 3.96
CA ALA A 124 -8.15 12.70 4.91
C ALA A 124 -7.00 11.82 4.39
N ASN A 125 -5.76 12.23 4.59
CA ASN A 125 -4.58 11.52 4.13
C ASN A 125 -3.68 11.23 5.33
N PHE A 126 -3.43 9.95 5.54
CA PHE A 126 -2.57 9.44 6.60
C PHE A 126 -1.25 8.92 6.03
N SER A 127 -0.12 9.31 6.63
CA SER A 127 1.20 8.85 6.19
C SER A 127 1.47 7.36 6.46
N GLN A 128 0.62 6.72 7.26
CA GLN A 128 0.61 5.30 7.55
C GLN A 128 -0.84 4.84 7.52
N ASN A 129 -1.08 3.59 7.13
CA ASN A 129 -2.42 3.03 7.16
C ASN A 129 -2.99 3.06 8.58
N VAL A 130 -4.25 3.47 8.69
CA VAL A 130 -5.06 3.41 9.89
C VAL A 130 -5.96 2.19 9.83
N THR A 131 -6.39 1.69 10.98
CA THR A 131 -7.25 0.51 11.06
C THR A 131 -8.69 0.95 11.28
N ILE A 132 -9.55 0.68 10.30
CA ILE A 132 -11.00 0.83 10.42
C ILE A 132 -11.54 -0.45 11.04
N THR A 133 -12.47 -0.33 11.98
CA THR A 133 -13.04 -1.48 12.67
C THR A 133 -14.53 -1.27 12.89
N PHE A 134 -15.29 -2.31 12.55
CA PHE A 134 -16.73 -2.38 12.74
C PHE A 134 -17.04 -3.55 13.67
N ILE A 135 -17.99 -3.32 14.58
CA ILE A 135 -18.63 -4.37 15.37
C ILE A 135 -19.88 -4.77 14.60
N PHE A 136 -19.96 -6.04 14.21
CA PHE A 136 -21.12 -6.60 13.53
C PHE A 136 -21.98 -7.41 14.50
N ASN A 137 -23.23 -7.63 14.12
CA ASN A 137 -24.13 -8.54 14.82
C ASN A 137 -24.31 -9.78 13.93
N PRO A 138 -24.00 -11.00 14.41
CA PRO A 138 -24.19 -12.22 13.63
C PRO A 138 -25.62 -12.40 13.08
N ALA A 139 -26.64 -11.84 13.75
CA ALA A 139 -28.02 -11.90 13.28
C ALA A 139 -28.31 -10.97 12.07
N ASP A 140 -27.41 -10.04 11.75
CA ASP A 140 -27.53 -9.16 10.58
C ASP A 140 -26.90 -9.78 9.33
N ILE A 141 -26.25 -10.95 9.46
CA ILE A 141 -25.66 -11.70 8.34
C ILE A 141 -26.78 -12.36 7.53
N PRO A 142 -26.88 -12.12 6.21
CA PRO A 142 -27.92 -12.74 5.38
C PRO A 142 -27.83 -14.27 5.34
N GLU A 143 -28.96 -14.91 5.09
CA GLU A 143 -29.01 -16.37 4.90
C GLU A 143 -28.11 -16.78 3.71
N GLY A 144 -27.35 -17.86 3.89
CA GLY A 144 -26.37 -18.34 2.91
C GLY A 144 -24.96 -17.73 3.07
N PHE A 145 -24.78 -16.76 3.96
CA PHE A 145 -23.49 -16.17 4.30
C PHE A 145 -23.07 -16.52 5.72
N THR A 146 -21.76 -16.50 5.95
CA THR A 146 -21.12 -16.71 7.24
C THR A 146 -20.17 -15.55 7.54
N GLU A 147 -19.58 -15.53 8.74
CA GLU A 147 -18.59 -14.51 9.10
C GLU A 147 -17.39 -14.49 8.14
N ASN A 148 -17.01 -15.64 7.55
CA ASN A 148 -15.91 -15.72 6.59
C ASN A 148 -16.18 -14.99 5.27
N ASN A 149 -17.46 -14.76 4.96
CA ASN A 149 -17.87 -13.99 3.79
C ASN A 149 -17.85 -12.48 4.03
N LEU A 150 -17.56 -12.04 5.27
CA LEU A 150 -17.53 -10.63 5.62
C LEU A 150 -16.24 -9.98 5.14
N THR A 151 -16.41 -8.82 4.54
CA THR A 151 -15.32 -7.92 4.15
C THR A 151 -15.66 -6.49 4.55
N LEU A 152 -14.67 -5.60 4.51
CA LEU A 152 -14.90 -4.17 4.62
C LEU A 152 -14.68 -3.52 3.27
N ALA A 153 -15.50 -2.53 2.95
CA ALA A 153 -15.35 -1.72 1.76
C ALA A 153 -15.46 -0.24 2.09
N PHE A 154 -14.81 0.59 1.28
CA PHE A 154 -14.98 2.02 1.26
C PHE A 154 -15.77 2.44 0.02
N TYR A 155 -16.59 3.48 0.13
CA TYR A 155 -17.35 4.00 -0.99
C TYR A 155 -16.51 5.04 -1.74
N ASP A 156 -16.18 4.75 -3.00
CA ASP A 156 -15.59 5.74 -3.90
C ASP A 156 -16.71 6.64 -4.44
N THR A 157 -16.74 7.88 -3.97
CA THR A 157 -17.74 8.87 -4.39
C THR A 157 -17.55 9.35 -5.83
N ILE A 158 -16.39 9.12 -6.43
CA ILE A 158 -16.09 9.53 -7.81
C ILE A 158 -16.73 8.55 -8.78
N THR A 159 -16.55 7.26 -8.56
CA THR A 159 -17.12 6.20 -9.40
C THR A 159 -18.52 5.78 -8.96
N GLY A 160 -18.90 6.07 -7.71
CA GLY A 160 -20.16 5.62 -7.12
C GLY A 160 -20.17 4.14 -6.78
N THR A 161 -19.01 3.56 -6.46
CA THR A 161 -18.84 2.11 -6.24
C THR A 161 -18.15 1.80 -4.93
N TRP A 162 -18.46 0.66 -4.34
CA TRP A 162 -17.69 0.12 -3.22
C TRP A 162 -16.38 -0.50 -3.69
N ILE A 163 -15.30 -0.17 -3.00
CA ILE A 163 -13.97 -0.75 -3.21
C ILE A 163 -13.60 -1.52 -1.95
N LEU A 164 -13.27 -2.80 -2.12
CA LEU A 164 -12.92 -3.69 -1.01
C LEU A 164 -11.58 -3.26 -0.38
N LEU A 165 -11.51 -3.28 0.95
CA LEU A 165 -10.27 -3.06 1.69
C LEU A 165 -9.44 -4.34 1.67
N GLU A 166 -8.12 -4.16 1.74
CA GLU A 166 -7.17 -5.25 1.94
C GLU A 166 -6.88 -5.47 3.43
N ASN A 167 -6.22 -6.60 3.72
CA ASN A 167 -5.81 -6.99 5.08
C ASN A 167 -6.99 -7.07 6.04
N ILE A 168 -8.08 -7.69 5.60
CA ILE A 168 -9.27 -7.91 6.43
C ILE A 168 -8.93 -8.90 7.54
N VAL A 169 -9.27 -8.51 8.77
CA VAL A 169 -9.16 -9.38 9.95
C VAL A 169 -10.54 -9.46 10.59
N ILE A 170 -11.05 -10.69 10.67
CA ILE A 170 -12.30 -11.03 11.36
C ILE A 170 -11.94 -11.60 12.74
N ASP A 171 -12.44 -10.96 13.78
CA ASP A 171 -12.41 -11.45 15.15
C ASP A 171 -13.81 -11.90 15.54
N SER A 172 -14.07 -13.20 15.30
CA SER A 172 -15.35 -13.85 15.60
C SER A 172 -15.70 -13.83 17.09
N ALA A 173 -14.71 -13.80 17.99
CA ALA A 173 -14.95 -13.82 19.43
C ALA A 173 -15.52 -12.48 19.92
N ASN A 174 -15.10 -11.38 19.31
CA ASN A 174 -15.56 -10.03 19.64
C ASN A 174 -16.57 -9.47 18.62
N HIS A 175 -16.95 -10.26 17.62
CA HIS A 175 -17.79 -9.87 16.48
C HIS A 175 -17.29 -8.59 15.79
N MET A 176 -16.00 -8.57 15.47
CA MET A 176 -15.34 -7.43 14.86
C MET A 176 -14.79 -7.79 13.48
N VAL A 177 -14.92 -6.85 12.55
CA VAL A 177 -14.22 -6.90 11.27
C VAL A 177 -13.39 -5.64 11.15
N SER A 178 -12.14 -5.79 10.74
CA SER A 178 -11.20 -4.69 10.61
C SER A 178 -10.43 -4.75 9.30
N GLY A 179 -10.03 -3.59 8.80
CA GLY A 179 -9.33 -3.43 7.54
C GLY A 179 -8.48 -2.16 7.57
N GLN A 180 -7.50 -2.08 6.68
CA GLN A 180 -6.58 -0.95 6.63
C GLN A 180 -6.92 0.02 5.49
N CYS A 181 -6.83 1.32 5.77
CA CYS A 181 -6.92 2.36 4.75
C CYS A 181 -6.02 3.55 5.13
N ASN A 182 -5.78 4.45 4.19
CA ASN A 182 -5.02 5.69 4.42
C ASN A 182 -5.88 6.95 4.23
N HIS A 183 -7.19 6.80 4.04
CA HIS A 183 -8.11 7.89 3.82
C HIS A 183 -9.50 7.65 4.41
N PHE A 184 -10.29 8.72 4.47
CA PHE A 184 -11.65 8.68 5.00
C PHE A 184 -12.69 8.94 3.91
N THR A 185 -13.80 8.23 4.04
CA THR A 185 -15.03 8.28 3.24
C THR A 185 -16.10 7.47 4.00
N ALA A 186 -17.18 7.04 3.35
CA ALA A 186 -18.10 6.04 3.88
C ALA A 186 -17.50 4.62 3.82
N PHE A 187 -17.67 3.88 4.92
CA PHE A 187 -17.26 2.48 5.04
C PHE A 187 -18.47 1.62 5.41
N ALA A 188 -18.46 0.37 4.95
CA ALA A 188 -19.46 -0.63 5.31
C ALA A 188 -18.83 -2.01 5.44
N VAL A 189 -19.48 -2.84 6.28
CA VAL A 189 -19.28 -4.28 6.26
C VAL A 189 -20.14 -4.85 5.15
N LEU A 190 -19.55 -5.65 4.28
CA LEU A 190 -20.24 -6.34 3.20
C LEU A 190 -20.14 -7.84 3.42
N ALA A 191 -21.23 -8.56 3.15
CA ALA A 191 -21.20 -10.00 2.93
C ALA A 191 -21.12 -10.23 1.41
N MET A 192 -20.01 -10.79 0.94
CA MET A 192 -19.76 -11.06 -0.48
C MET A 192 -19.66 -12.56 -0.71
N PRO A 193 -20.15 -13.10 -1.85
CA PRO A 193 -19.95 -14.49 -2.18
C PRO A 193 -18.44 -14.77 -2.25
N GLU A 194 -18.04 -15.99 -1.89
CA GLU A 194 -16.65 -16.40 -2.12
C GLU A 194 -16.35 -16.28 -3.62
N PRO A 195 -15.16 -15.75 -4.00
CA PRO A 195 -14.74 -15.77 -5.39
C PRO A 195 -14.77 -17.22 -5.87
N GLU A 196 -15.32 -17.44 -7.07
CA GLU A 196 -15.23 -18.76 -7.69
C GLU A 196 -13.75 -19.16 -7.76
N PRO A 197 -13.40 -20.44 -7.47
CA PRO A 197 -12.02 -20.89 -7.58
C PRO A 197 -11.53 -20.58 -8.99
N GLU A 198 -10.38 -19.91 -9.09
CA GLU A 198 -9.72 -19.72 -10.39
C GLU A 198 -9.58 -21.09 -11.05
N PRO A 199 -9.88 -21.23 -12.36
CA PRO A 199 -9.66 -22.48 -13.06
C PRO A 199 -8.20 -22.90 -12.84
N GLU A 200 -7.99 -24.15 -12.43
CA GLU A 200 -6.64 -24.69 -12.24
C GLU A 200 -5.84 -24.38 -13.52
N PRO A 201 -4.57 -23.92 -13.40
CA PRO A 201 -3.75 -23.67 -14.56
C PRO A 201 -3.73 -24.94 -15.40
N GLU A 202 -4.08 -24.82 -16.69
CA GLU A 202 -3.98 -25.95 -17.61
C GLU A 202 -2.57 -26.55 -17.48
N PRO A 203 -2.44 -27.88 -17.44
CA PRO A 203 -1.13 -28.52 -17.32
C PRO A 203 -0.22 -27.95 -18.41
N GLU A 204 0.95 -27.44 -18.01
CA GLU A 204 1.95 -26.97 -18.97
C GLU A 204 2.17 -28.09 -20.00
N PRO A 205 2.23 -27.75 -21.31
CA PRO A 205 2.51 -28.75 -22.32
C PRO A 205 3.79 -29.49 -21.94
N GLU A 206 3.73 -30.83 -21.94
CA GLU A 206 4.93 -31.64 -21.69
C GLU A 206 6.05 -31.14 -22.61
N PRO A 207 7.29 -30.99 -22.08
CA PRO A 207 8.40 -30.54 -22.89
C PRO A 207 8.50 -31.43 -24.12
N GLU A 208 8.49 -30.81 -25.31
CA GLU A 208 8.71 -31.54 -26.55
C GLU A 208 10.01 -32.35 -26.39
N PRO A 209 10.01 -33.63 -26.83
CA PRO A 209 11.21 -34.46 -26.74
C PRO A 209 12.39 -33.72 -27.36
N GLU A 210 13.50 -33.61 -26.61
CA GLU A 210 14.72 -33.01 -27.13
C GLU A 210 15.06 -33.66 -28.48
N PRO A 211 15.40 -32.87 -29.51
CA PRO A 211 15.79 -33.42 -30.79
C PRO A 211 16.94 -34.40 -30.59
N GLU A 212 16.83 -35.60 -31.19
CA GLU A 212 17.92 -36.57 -31.17
C GLU A 212 19.22 -35.89 -31.65
N PRO A 213 20.36 -36.17 -31.01
CA PRO A 213 21.63 -35.57 -31.41
C PRO A 213 21.87 -35.86 -32.89
N GLU A 214 22.07 -34.81 -33.69
CA GLU A 214 22.48 -34.97 -35.08
C GLU A 214 23.75 -35.83 -35.14
N PRO A 215 23.85 -36.76 -36.11
CA PRO A 215 25.02 -37.61 -36.25
C PRO A 215 26.27 -36.72 -36.39
N GLU A 216 27.28 -36.99 -35.56
CA GLU A 216 28.58 -36.31 -35.66
C GLU A 216 29.11 -36.44 -37.11
N PRO A 217 29.54 -35.34 -37.74
CA PRO A 217 30.07 -35.39 -39.09
C PRO A 217 31.32 -36.27 -39.12
N GLU A 218 31.31 -37.31 -39.97
CA GLU A 218 32.51 -38.10 -40.25
C GLU A 218 33.62 -37.16 -40.74
N LEU A 219 34.70 -37.05 -39.95
CA LEU A 219 35.87 -36.26 -40.31
C LEU A 219 36.56 -36.91 -41.52
N VAL A 220 36.34 -36.33 -42.69
CA VAL A 220 37.14 -36.63 -43.88
C VAL A 220 38.52 -36.02 -43.69
N GLU A 221 39.54 -36.84 -43.42
CA GLU A 221 40.93 -36.37 -43.41
C GLU A 221 41.34 -35.94 -44.83
N ILE A 222 41.40 -34.62 -45.05
CA ILE A 222 41.95 -34.04 -46.28
C ILE A 222 43.48 -34.17 -46.27
N PRO A 223 44.11 -34.72 -47.33
CA PRO A 223 45.56 -34.76 -47.42
C PRO A 223 46.14 -33.32 -47.50
N PRO A 224 47.34 -33.09 -46.94
CA PRO A 224 47.95 -31.76 -46.92
C PRO A 224 48.26 -31.26 -48.34
N ALA A 225 48.06 -29.97 -48.56
CA ALA A 225 48.36 -29.30 -49.82
C ALA A 225 49.87 -29.33 -50.13
N VAL A 226 50.23 -29.63 -51.38
CA VAL A 226 51.61 -29.60 -51.89
C VAL A 226 51.78 -28.37 -52.77
N MET A 227 52.71 -27.48 -52.43
CA MET A 227 53.04 -26.28 -53.22
C MET A 227 54.40 -26.43 -53.89
N MET A 228 54.51 -26.04 -55.16
CA MET A 228 55.79 -25.84 -55.84
C MET A 228 55.93 -24.38 -56.28
N VAL A 229 57.11 -23.80 -56.00
CA VAL A 229 57.46 -22.45 -56.47
C VAL A 229 57.89 -22.54 -57.92
N SER A 230 57.12 -21.96 -58.83
CA SER A 230 57.36 -22.10 -60.27
C SER A 230 58.33 -21.05 -60.84
N SER A 231 58.51 -19.90 -60.19
CA SER A 231 59.55 -18.92 -60.53
C SER A 231 59.61 -17.79 -59.49
N VAL A 232 60.80 -17.19 -59.31
CA VAL A 232 61.06 -15.99 -58.50
C VAL A 232 61.85 -15.00 -59.33
N SER A 233 61.45 -13.72 -59.33
CA SER A 233 62.21 -12.62 -59.92
C SER A 233 62.24 -11.42 -58.98
N ALA A 234 63.30 -10.61 -59.07
CA ALA A 234 63.49 -9.41 -58.27
C ALA A 234 63.83 -8.24 -59.20
N SER A 235 63.34 -7.04 -58.88
CA SER A 235 63.64 -5.83 -59.63
C SER A 235 63.81 -4.61 -58.70
N PRO A 236 64.81 -3.75 -58.92
CA PRO A 236 65.85 -3.84 -59.96
C PRO A 236 66.93 -4.89 -59.64
N VAL A 237 67.66 -5.36 -60.67
CA VAL A 237 68.65 -6.45 -60.56
C VAL A 237 69.97 -6.00 -59.91
N GLU A 238 70.23 -4.69 -59.80
CA GLU A 238 71.37 -4.12 -59.07
C GLU A 238 70.88 -3.16 -57.98
N VAL A 239 71.37 -3.35 -56.75
CA VAL A 239 70.97 -2.58 -55.55
C VAL A 239 72.15 -2.30 -54.60
N LEU A 240 72.09 -1.20 -53.86
CA LEU A 240 73.07 -0.82 -52.82
C LEU A 240 72.56 -1.21 -51.42
N THR A 241 73.47 -1.26 -50.44
CA THR A 241 73.09 -1.58 -49.05
C THR A 241 72.15 -0.51 -48.49
N GLY A 242 70.89 -0.88 -48.25
CA GLY A 242 69.84 -0.01 -47.72
C GLY A 242 68.65 0.22 -48.67
N ASP A 243 68.73 -0.22 -49.93
CA ASP A 243 67.63 -0.10 -50.90
C ASP A 243 66.56 -1.17 -50.68
N GLU A 244 65.30 -0.79 -50.91
CA GLU A 244 64.15 -1.70 -50.87
C GLU A 244 63.97 -2.37 -52.24
N VAL A 245 63.97 -3.71 -52.28
CA VAL A 245 63.78 -4.51 -53.50
C VAL A 245 62.42 -5.19 -53.47
N VAL A 246 61.71 -5.16 -54.60
CA VAL A 246 60.48 -5.95 -54.77
C VAL A 246 60.83 -7.30 -55.37
N ILE A 247 60.57 -8.37 -54.61
CA ILE A 247 60.68 -9.76 -55.05
C ILE A 247 59.26 -10.26 -55.37
N ALA A 248 59.05 -10.70 -56.61
CA ALA A 248 57.80 -11.31 -57.05
C ALA A 248 58.04 -12.79 -57.37
N GLY A 249 57.28 -13.68 -56.72
CA GLY A 249 57.25 -15.12 -57.02
C GLY A 249 55.85 -15.56 -57.40
N ILE A 250 55.73 -16.43 -58.40
CA ILE A 250 54.44 -17.05 -58.74
C ILE A 250 54.39 -18.44 -58.10
N VAL A 251 53.48 -18.60 -57.14
CA VAL A 251 53.11 -19.89 -56.56
C VAL A 251 51.85 -20.39 -57.26
N ARG A 252 51.91 -21.59 -57.85
CA ARG A 252 50.73 -22.24 -58.44
C ARG A 252 50.33 -23.41 -57.56
N ASN A 253 49.09 -23.39 -57.07
CA ASN A 253 48.52 -24.55 -56.40
C ASN A 253 48.11 -25.59 -57.46
N THR A 254 48.63 -26.81 -57.37
CA THR A 254 48.34 -27.90 -58.30
C THR A 254 47.38 -28.95 -57.72
N GLY A 255 46.74 -28.72 -56.56
CA GLY A 255 45.70 -29.60 -56.01
C GLY A 255 45.01 -29.13 -54.72
N GLY A 256 43.75 -29.52 -54.51
CA GLY A 256 42.91 -29.17 -53.34
C GLY A 256 41.99 -27.94 -53.54
N GLN A 257 40.95 -27.78 -52.71
CA GLN A 257 40.18 -26.51 -52.66
C GLN A 257 41.02 -25.42 -51.98
N GLY A 258 40.89 -24.17 -52.46
CA GLY A 258 41.75 -23.05 -52.08
C GLY A 258 41.74 -22.72 -50.58
N GLY A 259 42.92 -22.64 -49.98
CA GLY A 259 43.15 -22.07 -48.66
C GLY A 259 43.68 -20.64 -48.73
N ILE A 260 43.56 -19.90 -47.63
CA ILE A 260 44.08 -18.53 -47.48
C ILE A 260 45.57 -18.61 -47.13
N LEU A 261 46.41 -17.89 -47.87
CA LEU A 261 47.80 -17.62 -47.47
C LEU A 261 47.77 -16.48 -46.44
N ASN A 262 48.19 -16.76 -45.20
CA ASN A 262 48.59 -15.73 -44.24
C ASN A 262 50.11 -15.61 -44.24
#